data_AF-A0A9D6IQ90-F1
#
_entry.id   AF-A0A9D6IQ90-F1
#
_cell.length_a   1.000
_cell.length_b   1.000
_cell.length_c   1.000
_cell.angle_alpha   90.00
_cell.angle_beta   90.00
_cell.angle_gamma   90.00
#
_symmetry.space_group_name_H-M   'P 1'
#
loop_
_entity.id
_entity.type
_entity.pdbx_description
1 polymer ?
#
loop_
_entity_poly.entity_id
_entity_poly.type
_entity_poly.pdbx_seq_one_letter_code
_entity_poly.pdbx_strand_id
1 'polypeptide(L)'
;MRGWKPWGQYGYIVCSYITGLALCLAPWTRFWETNYFLDLLDLRMSPLVGWIRGAVSGLGAVNLLFALQSIYSIPGKRDRTADSAPGGGEA
;
A
#
# COMPACT_ATOMS: atom_id res chain seq x y z
N MET A 1 20.34 -8.60 19.14
CA MET A 1 19.44 -7.50 19.53
C MET A 1 18.60 -7.09 18.32
N ARG A 2 17.36 -7.57 18.18
CA ARG A 2 16.48 -7.21 17.04
C ARG A 2 15.03 -7.02 17.50
N GLY A 3 14.88 -6.16 18.50
CA GLY A 3 13.60 -5.67 19.00
C GLY A 3 13.36 -4.25 18.51
N TRP A 4 13.15 -4.07 17.19
CA TRP A 4 12.70 -2.79 16.64
C TRP A 4 11.33 -2.96 15.99
N LYS A 5 10.34 -2.87 16.89
CA LYS A 5 9.06 -2.18 16.71
C LYS A 5 8.22 -2.62 15.49
N PRO A 6 7.24 -3.54 15.64
CA PRO A 6 6.32 -3.92 14.56
C PRO A 6 5.46 -2.76 14.01
N TRP A 7 5.48 -1.60 14.68
CA TRP A 7 4.78 -0.37 14.30
C TRP A 7 5.18 0.14 12.90
N GLY A 8 6.43 -0.04 12.47
CA GLY A 8 6.88 0.43 11.16
C GLY A 8 6.24 -0.31 9.99
N GLN A 9 5.96 -1.61 10.17
CA GLN A 9 5.35 -2.44 9.13
C GLN A 9 3.88 -2.09 8.94
N TYR A 10 3.12 -1.94 10.04
CA TYR A 10 1.72 -1.49 9.95
C TYR A 10 1.62 -0.07 9.36
N GLY A 11 2.53 0.83 9.75
CA GLY A 11 2.60 2.18 9.18
C GLY A 11 2.85 2.17 7.67
N TYR A 12 3.80 1.36 7.20
CA TYR A 12 4.07 1.20 5.78
C TYR A 12 2.86 0.70 5.00
N ILE A 13 2.17 -0.34 5.50
CA ILE A 13 0.97 -0.90 4.86
C ILE A 13 -0.13 0.16 4.74
N VAL A 14 -0.42 0.88 5.83
CA VAL A 14 -1.47 1.91 5.85
C VAL A 14 -1.13 3.08 4.93
N CYS A 15 0.11 3.59 4.98
CA CYS A 15 0.55 4.67 4.09
C CYS A 15 0.48 4.25 2.62
N SER A 16 1.01 3.08 2.27
CA SER A 16 0.98 2.56 0.90
C SER A 16 -0.46 2.37 0.40
N TYR A 17 -1.37 1.88 1.25
CA TYR A 17 -2.78 1.73 0.93
C TYR A 17 -3.49 3.08 0.69
N ILE A 18 -3.34 4.03 1.61
CA ILE A 18 -3.95 5.37 1.48
C ILE A 18 -3.38 6.09 0.26
N THR A 19 -2.07 6.05 0.06
CA THR A 19 -1.41 6.65 -1.11
C THR A 19 -1.87 5.98 -2.40
N GLY A 20 -2.01 4.65 -2.42
CA GLY A 20 -2.55 3.91 -3.56
C GLY A 20 -3.97 4.32 -3.92
N LEU A 21 -4.87 4.40 -2.93
CA LEU A 21 -6.24 4.88 -3.13
C LEU A 21 -6.27 6.34 -3.59
N ALA A 22 -5.47 7.21 -2.97
CA ALA A 22 -5.41 8.61 -3.33
C ALA A 22 -4.94 8.79 -4.78
N LEU A 23 -3.89 8.08 -5.21
CA LEU A 23 -3.40 8.09 -6.59
C LEU A 23 -4.39 7.45 -7.57
N CYS A 24 -5.11 6.41 -7.16
CA CYS A 24 -6.14 5.81 -8.00
C CYS A 24 -7.33 6.74 -8.21
N LEU A 25 -7.80 7.41 -7.16
CA LEU A 25 -9.06 8.17 -7.16
C LEU A 25 -8.86 9.64 -7.54
N ALA A 26 -7.77 10.28 -7.11
CA ALA A 26 -7.48 11.68 -7.40
C ALA A 26 -7.67 12.06 -8.89
N PRO A 27 -7.12 11.32 -9.88
CA PRO A 27 -7.28 11.65 -11.30
C PRO A 27 -8.73 11.59 -11.83
N TRP A 28 -9.65 10.97 -11.08
CA TRP A 28 -11.08 10.85 -11.41
C TRP A 28 -11.96 11.84 -10.64
N THR A 29 -11.37 12.62 -9.74
CA THR A 29 -12.11 13.66 -9.02
C THR A 29 -12.24 14.93 -9.86
N ARG A 30 -13.30 15.71 -9.63
CA ARG A 30 -13.45 17.03 -10.27
C ARG A 30 -12.32 17.99 -9.92
N PHE A 31 -11.67 17.80 -8.77
CA PHE A 31 -10.49 18.56 -8.36
C PHE A 31 -9.37 18.44 -9.40
N TRP A 32 -9.23 17.26 -10.03
CA TRP A 32 -8.21 17.03 -11.04
C TRP A 32 -8.44 17.79 -12.34
N GLU A 33 -9.70 18.07 -12.68
CA GLU A 33 -10.10 18.81 -13.89
C GLU A 33 -9.91 20.32 -13.74
N THR A 34 -9.92 20.80 -12.51
CA THR A 34 -9.65 22.20 -12.15
C THR A 34 -8.18 22.46 -11.80
N ASN A 35 -7.29 21.47 -11.96
CA ASN A 35 -5.88 21.61 -11.61
C ASN A 35 -5.21 22.75 -12.36
N TYR A 36 -4.49 23.59 -11.61
CA TYR A 36 -3.71 24.72 -12.14
C TYR A 36 -2.76 24.32 -13.28
N PHE A 37 -2.16 23.13 -13.22
CA PHE A 37 -1.26 22.63 -14.27
C PHE A 37 -1.95 22.31 -15.60
N LEU A 38 -3.20 21.84 -15.57
CA LEU A 38 -3.97 21.59 -16.80
C LEU A 38 -4.39 22.90 -17.46
N ASP A 39 -4.63 23.92 -16.65
CA ASP A 39 -4.94 25.27 -17.09
C ASP A 39 -3.70 25.97 -17.65
N LEU A 40 -2.57 25.86 -16.95
CA LEU A 40 -1.30 26.49 -17.32
C LEU A 40 -0.72 25.95 -18.63
N LEU A 41 -0.94 24.66 -18.91
CA LEU A 41 -0.42 24.00 -20.11
C LEU A 41 -1.46 23.91 -21.25
N ASP A 42 -2.68 24.45 -21.05
CA ASP A 42 -3.84 24.34 -21.94
C ASP A 42 -4.13 22.89 -22.41
N LEU A 43 -3.86 21.92 -21.53
CA LEU A 43 -3.97 20.49 -21.83
C LEU A 43 -5.37 19.93 -21.55
N ARG A 44 -6.35 20.78 -21.22
CA ARG A 44 -7.71 20.38 -20.81
C ARG A 44 -8.40 19.50 -21.85
N MET A 45 -8.17 19.74 -23.14
CA MET A 45 -8.73 18.97 -24.26
C MET A 45 -7.74 17.97 -24.88
N SER A 46 -6.53 17.87 -24.33
CA SER A 46 -5.48 17.03 -24.90
C SER A 46 -5.71 15.56 -24.55
N PRO A 47 -5.50 14.61 -25.49
CA PRO A 47 -5.53 13.18 -25.17
C PRO A 47 -4.51 12.80 -24.08
N LEU A 48 -3.47 13.62 -23.88
CA LEU A 48 -2.48 13.46 -22.81
C LEU A 48 -3.12 13.44 -21.41
N VAL A 49 -4.23 14.15 -21.19
CA VAL A 49 -4.97 14.09 -19.92
C VAL A 49 -5.42 12.67 -19.60
N GLY A 50 -5.90 11.93 -20.61
CA GLY A 50 -6.29 10.53 -20.44
C GLY A 50 -5.11 9.63 -20.11
N TRP A 51 -3.97 9.82 -20.79
CA TRP A 51 -2.73 9.09 -20.51
C TRP A 51 -2.17 9.37 -19.11
N ILE A 52 -2.18 10.63 -18.68
CA ILE A 52 -1.72 11.03 -17.35
C ILE A 52 -2.64 10.45 -16.27
N ARG A 53 -3.96 10.49 -16.45
CA ARG A 53 -4.91 9.83 -15.54
C ARG A 53 -4.61 8.34 -15.42
N GLY A 54 -4.40 7.65 -16.55
CA GLY A 54 -4.04 6.25 -16.60
C GLY A 54 -2.71 5.94 -15.90
N ALA A 55 -1.68 6.75 -16.12
CA ALA A 55 -0.37 6.60 -15.48
C ALA A 55 -0.44 6.79 -13.95
N VAL A 56 -1.16 7.82 -13.50
CA VAL A 56 -1.34 8.13 -12.07
C VAL A 56 -2.16 7.03 -11.39
N SER A 57 -3.25 6.55 -12.02
CA SER A 57 -4.02 5.42 -11.50
C SER A 57 -3.23 4.11 -11.52
N GLY A 58 -2.42 3.86 -12.55
CA GLY A 58 -1.54 2.69 -12.62
C GLY A 58 -0.50 2.67 -11.49
N LEU A 59 0.10 3.83 -11.19
CA LEU A 59 1.00 3.97 -10.05
C LEU A 59 0.28 3.72 -8.71
N GLY A 60 -0.95 4.21 -8.57
CA GLY A 60 -1.81 3.92 -7.42
C GLY A 60 -2.10 2.43 -7.26
N ALA A 61 -2.38 1.73 -8.37
CA ALA A 61 -2.63 0.29 -8.37
C ALA A 61 -1.40 -0.51 -7.91
N VAL A 62 -0.19 -0.13 -8.34
CA VAL A 62 1.05 -0.76 -7.87
C VAL A 62 1.23 -0.60 -6.36
N ASN A 63 0.92 0.59 -5.82
CA ASN A 63 0.97 0.81 -4.37
C ASN A 63 -0.04 -0.07 -3.62
N LEU A 64 -1.25 -0.21 -4.17
CA LEU A 64 -2.28 -1.10 -3.63
C LEU A 64 -1.82 -2.57 -3.63
N LEU A 65 -1.12 -3.01 -4.68
CA LEU A 65 -0.57 -4.35 -4.78
C LEU A 65 0.51 -4.63 -3.72
N PHE A 66 1.38 -3.65 -3.42
CA PHE A 66 2.36 -3.80 -2.33
C PHE A 66 1.70 -3.95 -0.96
N ALA A 67 0.68 -3.13 -0.67
CA ALA A 67 -0.10 -3.27 0.55
C ALA A 67 -0.77 -4.65 0.64
N LEU A 68 -1.35 -5.12 -0.46
CA LEU A 68 -2.03 -6.41 -0.55
C LEU A 68 -1.06 -7.60 -0.36
N GLN A 69 0.10 -7.55 -1.02
CA GLN A 69 1.16 -8.55 -0.85
C GLN A 69 1.62 -8.64 0.61
N SER A 70 1.74 -7.51 1.30
CA SER A 70 2.12 -7.49 2.71
C SER A 70 1.08 -8.15 3.63
N ILE A 71 -0.21 -8.15 3.25
CA ILE A 71 -1.27 -8.81 4.01
C ILE A 71 -1.20 -10.33 3.82
N TYR A 72 -0.97 -10.80 2.59
CA TYR A 72 -0.85 -12.23 2.30
C TYR A 72 0.45 -12.86 2.82
N SER A 73 1.50 -12.06 2.99
CA SER A 73 2.80 -12.52 3.50
C SER A 73 2.90 -12.53 5.02
N ILE A 74 1.78 -12.71 5.74
CA ILE A 74 1.77 -13.00 7.18
C ILE A 74 1.59 -14.52 7.34
N PRO A 75 2.66 -15.34 7.32
CA PRO A 75 2.53 -16.74 7.70
C PRO A 75 2.10 -16.77 9.16
N GLY A 76 1.00 -17.46 9.44
CA GLY A 76 0.58 -17.79 10.80
C GLY A 76 1.76 -18.44 11.51
N LYS A 77 2.38 -17.69 12.43
CA LYS A 77 3.45 -18.20 13.28
C LYS A 77 2.80 -19.22 14.19
N ARG A 78 2.78 -20.49 13.77
CA ARG A 78 2.40 -21.61 14.62
C ARG A 78 3.45 -21.67 15.72
N ASP A 79 3.08 -21.22 16.90
CA ASP A 79 3.94 -21.21 18.07
C ASP A 79 4.32 -22.66 18.41
N ARG A 80 5.57 -23.04 18.12
CA ARG A 80 6.19 -24.32 18.55
C ARG A 80 6.55 -24.32 20.04
N THR A 81 5.91 -23.51 20.86
CA THR A 81 6.23 -23.43 22.30
C THR A 81 5.44 -24.44 23.13
N ALA A 82 4.51 -25.19 22.52
CA ALA A 82 3.77 -26.26 23.18
C ALA A 82 4.55 -27.60 23.28
N ASP A 83 5.72 -27.71 22.63
CA ASP A 83 6.51 -28.96 22.57
C ASP A 83 7.62 -29.04 23.65
N SER A 84 7.64 -28.09 24.59
CA SER A 84 8.61 -28.11 25.70
C SER A 84 7.88 -28.15 27.04
N ALA A 85 6.86 -29.00 27.14
CA ALA A 85 6.44 -29.51 28.43
C ALA A 85 7.51 -30.51 28.90
N PRO A 86 8.18 -30.32 30.05
CA PRO A 86 9.06 -31.34 30.60
C PRO A 86 8.18 -32.46 31.18
N GLY A 87 7.81 -33.40 30.32
CA GLY A 87 7.21 -34.67 30.71
C GLY A 87 8.28 -35.75 30.75
N GLY A 88 8.63 -36.20 31.96
CA GLY A 88 9.53 -37.32 32.23
C GLY A 88 10.98 -36.88 32.43
N GLY A 89 11.68 -37.21 33.50
CA GLY A 89 11.42 -38.20 34.54
C GLY A 89 12.78 -38.75 34.94
N GLU A 90 13.26 -38.38 36.13
CA GLU A 90 14.40 -39.00 36.82
C GLU A 90 14.03 -38.86 38.32
N ALA A 91 13.37 -39.86 38.90
CA ALA A 91 13.93 -41.03 39.60
C ALA A 91 14.58 -40.66 40.94
#